data_AF-A0A447P8L9-F1
#
_entry.id   AF-A0A447P8L9-F1
#
_cell.length_a   1.000
_cell.length_b   1.000
_cell.length_c   1.000
_cell.angle_alpha   90.00
_cell.angle_beta   90.00
_cell.angle_gamma   90.00
#
_symmetry.space_group_name_H-M   'P 1'
#
loop_
_entity.id
_entity.type
_entity.pdbx_description
1 polymer ?
#
loop_
_entity_poly.entity_id
_entity_poly.type
_entity_poly.pdbx_seq_one_letter_code
_entity_poly.pdbx_strand_id
1 'polypeptide(L)'
;MKITRLAILITLTFSVLKSQATEFNASLLDSGNLSNVDLTAFSREGYVAPGNYILDIWLNDQPVREQYPVRVVPVAGLDAAVICVTTDMVAMLGLKDKIIHGLKPVTGIPDGQCLELRSADSQVRYSAENQRLTFIIPQAWMRYQDPDWVPPSRWSDGVTAGLLDYSLMVNRYMPQQGETSTSYSLYGTAGFNLGAWRLRSDYQYSRFDSGQGASQSDFYLPQTYLFRALPALCSKLTLGQTYLSSAIFDSFRFAGLTLASDERMLPPSLQGYAPKISGIANSNAQVTVSQNGRILYQTRVSPGPFELPDLSQNISGNLDVSVRESDGSVRTWQVNTASVPFMARQGQVRYKVAAGRPLYGGTHNNSTVSPDFLLGEATWGAFNNTSLYGGLIASTGDYRSAALGIGQNMGAAGRSVCGRHPFRCAAAARAEAVRLQLPYQLCQNV
;
A
#
# COMPACT_ATOMS: atom_id res chain seq x y z
N MET A 1 -74.06 -6.19 -45.46
CA MET A 1 -73.54 -5.73 -44.15
C MET A 1 -73.81 -4.24 -44.01
N LYS A 2 -74.63 -3.83 -43.04
CA LYS A 2 -75.06 -2.44 -42.87
C LYS A 2 -73.89 -1.55 -42.47
N ILE A 3 -73.77 -0.37 -43.09
CA ILE A 3 -72.76 0.68 -42.84
C ILE A 3 -72.63 1.02 -41.34
N THR A 4 -73.71 0.84 -40.58
CA THR A 4 -73.72 1.00 -39.11
C THR A 4 -72.80 0.03 -38.36
N ARG A 5 -72.55 -1.18 -38.87
CA ARG A 5 -71.59 -2.12 -38.25
C ARG A 5 -70.13 -1.77 -38.56
N LEU A 6 -69.87 -1.09 -39.68
CA LEU A 6 -68.53 -0.62 -40.04
C LEU A 6 -68.12 0.60 -39.20
N ALA A 7 -69.07 1.51 -38.92
CA ALA A 7 -68.84 2.67 -38.07
C ALA A 7 -68.51 2.29 -36.61
N ILE A 8 -69.17 1.27 -36.06
CA ILE A 8 -68.90 0.76 -34.71
C ILE A 8 -67.54 0.04 -34.63
N LEU A 9 -67.11 -0.60 -35.72
CA LEU A 9 -65.80 -1.26 -35.77
C LEU A 9 -64.65 -0.24 -35.83
N ILE A 10 -64.85 0.89 -36.55
CA ILE A 10 -63.86 1.96 -36.70
C ILE A 10 -63.69 2.76 -35.40
N THR A 11 -64.76 2.96 -34.62
CA THR A 11 -64.67 3.65 -33.32
C THR A 11 -64.03 2.79 -32.23
N LEU A 12 -64.13 1.45 -32.29
CA LEU A 12 -63.44 0.55 -31.36
C LEU A 12 -61.93 0.38 -31.65
N THR A 13 -61.47 0.74 -32.86
CA THR A 13 -60.06 0.61 -33.27
C THR A 13 -59.22 1.86 -33.06
N PHE A 14 -59.76 2.93 -32.47
CA PHE A 14 -58.93 4.03 -31.94
C PHE A 14 -58.20 3.53 -30.70
N SER A 15 -57.09 2.82 -30.93
CA SER A 15 -56.09 2.53 -29.92
C SER A 15 -55.70 3.84 -29.27
N VAL A 16 -56.07 4.00 -28.00
CA VAL A 16 -55.70 5.13 -27.17
C VAL A 16 -54.18 5.09 -27.03
N LEU A 17 -53.46 5.77 -27.93
CA LEU A 17 -52.06 6.10 -27.76
C LEU A 17 -51.97 6.95 -26.50
N LYS A 18 -51.55 6.33 -25.38
CA LYS A 18 -51.25 7.07 -24.16
C LYS A 18 -50.01 7.92 -24.41
N SER A 19 -50.21 9.14 -24.88
CA SER A 19 -49.22 10.20 -24.80
C SER A 19 -49.27 10.78 -23.39
N GLN A 20 -48.30 10.41 -22.56
CA GLN A 20 -48.10 11.03 -21.24
C GLN A 20 -47.13 12.19 -21.47
N ALA A 21 -47.65 13.40 -21.55
CA ALA A 21 -46.86 14.62 -21.44
C ALA A 21 -47.17 15.24 -20.08
N THR A 22 -46.18 15.30 -19.20
CA THR A 22 -46.28 16.01 -17.93
C THR A 22 -45.96 17.47 -18.19
N GLU A 23 -46.78 18.41 -17.73
CA GLU A 23 -46.52 19.84 -17.89
C GLU A 23 -46.61 20.51 -16.52
N PHE A 24 -45.61 21.34 -16.20
CA PHE A 24 -45.58 22.08 -14.95
C PHE A 24 -46.17 23.47 -15.18
N ASN A 25 -47.19 23.81 -14.41
CA ASN A 25 -47.82 25.12 -14.50
C ASN A 25 -47.00 26.16 -13.73
N ALA A 26 -46.35 27.06 -14.45
CA ALA A 26 -45.54 28.14 -13.90
C ALA A 26 -46.35 29.14 -13.04
N SER A 27 -47.69 29.22 -13.19
CA SER A 27 -48.53 30.14 -12.42
C SER A 27 -48.62 29.82 -10.93
N LEU A 28 -48.15 28.63 -10.51
CA LEU A 28 -48.07 28.21 -9.11
C LEU A 28 -46.77 28.65 -8.42
N LEU A 29 -45.83 29.26 -9.15
CA LEU A 29 -44.60 29.81 -8.60
C LEU A 29 -44.84 31.24 -8.10
N ASP A 30 -44.59 31.49 -6.82
CA ASP A 30 -44.65 32.84 -6.24
C ASP A 30 -43.40 33.64 -6.64
N SER A 31 -43.41 34.23 -7.84
CA SER A 31 -42.31 35.08 -8.31
C SER A 31 -42.83 36.24 -9.16
N GLY A 32 -42.19 37.41 -9.05
CA GLY A 32 -42.65 38.65 -9.69
C GLY A 32 -42.50 38.71 -11.22
N ASN A 33 -41.91 37.70 -11.87
CA ASN A 33 -41.69 37.69 -13.31
C ASN A 33 -41.78 36.26 -13.90
N LEU A 34 -43.01 35.83 -14.19
CA LEU A 34 -43.32 34.47 -14.64
C LEU A 34 -43.29 34.28 -16.18
N SER A 35 -43.14 35.36 -16.95
CA SER A 35 -43.24 35.31 -18.43
C SER A 35 -42.01 34.69 -19.12
N ASN A 36 -40.91 34.45 -18.40
CA ASN A 36 -39.68 33.87 -18.93
C ASN A 36 -39.25 32.57 -18.22
N VAL A 37 -40.14 31.90 -17.49
CA VAL A 37 -39.80 30.67 -16.76
C VAL A 37 -40.07 29.45 -17.65
N ASP A 38 -39.00 28.85 -18.18
CA ASP A 38 -39.06 27.60 -18.93
C ASP A 38 -38.96 26.39 -17.98
N LEU A 39 -40.09 25.71 -17.76
CA LEU A 39 -40.17 24.49 -16.96
C LEU A 39 -40.15 23.21 -17.79
N THR A 40 -39.97 23.31 -19.12
CA THR A 40 -39.96 22.14 -20.02
C THR A 40 -38.77 21.21 -19.76
N ALA A 41 -37.72 21.70 -19.12
CA ALA A 41 -36.63 20.88 -18.62
C ALA A 41 -37.09 19.92 -17.50
N PHE A 42 -38.05 20.32 -16.66
CA PHE A 42 -38.48 19.54 -15.49
C PHE A 42 -39.67 18.62 -15.78
N SER A 43 -40.39 18.83 -16.89
CA SER A 43 -41.48 17.95 -17.33
C SER A 43 -41.05 16.54 -17.70
N ARG A 44 -39.73 16.30 -17.80
CA ARG A 44 -39.16 15.02 -18.20
C ARG A 44 -38.47 14.36 -17.03
N GLU A 45 -38.88 13.14 -16.73
CA GLU A 45 -38.22 12.33 -15.72
C GLU A 45 -36.75 12.09 -16.11
N GLY A 46 -35.82 12.46 -15.22
CA GLY A 46 -34.39 12.24 -15.41
C GLY A 46 -33.71 13.17 -16.44
N TYR A 47 -34.34 14.26 -16.87
CA TYR A 47 -33.67 15.24 -17.73
C TYR A 47 -32.53 15.95 -17.00
N VAL A 48 -31.43 16.13 -17.70
CA VAL A 48 -30.24 16.87 -17.24
C VAL A 48 -29.84 17.84 -18.32
N ALA A 49 -29.71 19.12 -17.97
CA ALA A 49 -29.28 20.12 -18.95
C ALA A 49 -27.83 19.86 -19.41
N PRO A 50 -27.50 20.07 -20.69
CA PRO A 50 -26.11 20.03 -21.15
C PRO A 50 -25.24 21.05 -20.42
N GLY A 51 -24.03 20.64 -20.04
CA GLY A 51 -23.13 21.51 -19.27
C GLY A 51 -22.02 20.76 -18.56
N ASN A 52 -21.24 21.49 -17.77
CA ASN A 52 -20.20 20.95 -16.90
C ASN A 52 -20.69 20.97 -15.46
N TYR A 53 -20.60 19.84 -14.79
CA TYR A 53 -21.04 19.64 -13.43
C TYR A 53 -19.88 19.14 -12.58
N ILE A 54 -19.81 19.57 -11.33
CA ILE A 54 -18.90 19.00 -10.33
C ILE A 54 -19.71 18.00 -9.53
N LEU A 55 -19.37 16.71 -9.65
CA LEU A 55 -20.14 15.62 -9.06
C LEU A 55 -19.25 14.69 -8.24
N ASP A 56 -19.83 14.08 -7.21
CA ASP A 56 -19.21 12.97 -6.49
C ASP A 56 -19.47 11.66 -7.23
N ILE A 57 -18.41 10.91 -7.53
CA ILE A 57 -18.46 9.62 -8.19
C ILE A 57 -18.57 8.51 -7.16
N TRP A 58 -19.60 7.68 -7.31
CA TRP A 58 -19.87 6.52 -6.46
C TRP A 58 -19.91 5.24 -7.30
N LEU A 59 -19.44 4.13 -6.74
CA LEU A 59 -19.50 2.80 -7.35
C LEU A 59 -20.11 1.81 -6.35
N ASN A 60 -21.26 1.22 -6.67
CA ASN A 60 -21.96 0.26 -5.80
C ASN A 60 -22.04 0.73 -4.34
N ASP A 61 -22.52 1.97 -4.16
CA ASP A 61 -22.66 2.67 -2.86
C ASP A 61 -21.34 2.98 -2.11
N GLN A 62 -20.18 2.85 -2.76
CA GLN A 62 -18.90 3.26 -2.22
C GLN A 62 -18.40 4.56 -2.89
N PRO A 63 -17.89 5.54 -2.13
CA PRO A 63 -17.29 6.73 -2.71
C PRO A 63 -16.00 6.36 -3.46
N VAL A 64 -15.87 6.87 -4.68
CA VAL A 64 -14.68 6.65 -5.52
C VAL A 64 -13.85 7.91 -5.65
N ARG A 65 -14.52 9.05 -5.93
CA ARG A 65 -13.88 10.34 -6.13
C ARG A 65 -14.86 11.45 -5.82
N GLU A 66 -14.43 12.41 -5.02
CA GLU A 66 -15.22 13.62 -4.73
C GLU A 66 -14.86 14.75 -5.69
N GLN A 67 -15.83 15.64 -5.93
CA GLN A 67 -15.66 16.87 -6.72
C GLN A 67 -15.04 16.64 -8.11
N TYR A 68 -15.55 15.64 -8.84
CA TYR A 68 -15.04 15.32 -10.18
C TYR A 68 -15.80 16.10 -11.28
N PRO A 69 -15.10 16.73 -12.24
CA PRO A 69 -15.76 17.42 -13.36
C PRO A 69 -16.36 16.40 -14.34
N VAL A 70 -17.67 16.47 -14.52
CA VAL A 70 -18.44 15.61 -15.41
C VAL A 70 -19.15 16.46 -16.46
N ARG A 71 -19.05 16.06 -17.73
CA ARG A 71 -19.70 16.73 -18.84
C ARG A 71 -21.00 16.02 -19.21
N VAL A 72 -22.08 16.80 -19.37
CA VAL A 72 -23.36 16.34 -19.91
C VAL A 72 -23.48 16.88 -21.32
N VAL A 73 -23.67 15.99 -22.30
CA VAL A 73 -23.64 16.31 -23.73
C VAL A 73 -24.97 15.98 -24.39
N PRO A 74 -25.43 16.81 -25.35
CA PRO A 74 -26.62 16.50 -26.13
C PRO A 74 -26.33 15.34 -27.09
N VAL A 75 -27.34 14.50 -27.36
CA VAL A 75 -27.24 13.41 -28.34
C VAL A 75 -27.94 13.83 -29.62
N ALA A 76 -27.25 13.78 -30.75
CA ALA A 76 -27.83 14.15 -32.04
C ALA A 76 -29.02 13.24 -32.39
N GLY A 77 -30.15 13.86 -32.76
CA GLY A 77 -31.39 13.15 -33.14
C GLY A 77 -32.25 12.69 -31.96
N LEU A 78 -31.82 12.95 -30.72
CA LEU A 78 -32.62 12.76 -29.52
C LEU A 78 -32.71 14.10 -28.79
N ASP A 79 -33.90 14.45 -28.32
CA ASP A 79 -34.09 15.60 -27.44
C ASP A 79 -33.73 15.21 -25.98
N ALA A 80 -32.53 14.65 -25.82
CA ALA A 80 -31.99 14.11 -24.58
C ALA A 80 -30.49 14.39 -24.49
N ALA A 81 -30.03 14.64 -23.27
CA ALA A 81 -28.62 14.74 -22.96
C ALA A 81 -28.17 13.53 -22.14
N VAL A 82 -26.93 13.10 -22.34
CA VAL A 82 -26.34 11.98 -21.62
C VAL A 82 -25.12 12.44 -20.85
N ILE A 83 -24.90 11.76 -19.73
CA ILE A 83 -23.70 11.95 -18.92
C ILE A 83 -22.54 11.29 -19.66
N CYS A 84 -21.55 12.08 -20.04
CA CYS A 84 -20.41 11.59 -20.78
C CYS A 84 -19.47 10.82 -19.85
N VAL A 85 -19.52 9.49 -19.91
CA VAL A 85 -18.57 8.63 -19.19
C VAL A 85 -17.26 8.59 -19.99
N THR A 86 -16.20 9.16 -19.44
CA THR A 86 -14.88 9.22 -20.11
C THR A 86 -14.04 7.97 -19.80
N THR A 87 -12.97 7.76 -20.56
CA THR A 87 -11.97 6.71 -20.29
C THR A 87 -11.38 6.81 -18.89
N ASP A 88 -11.14 8.03 -18.40
CA ASP A 88 -10.57 8.29 -17.08
C ASP A 88 -11.53 7.88 -15.97
N MET A 89 -12.82 8.16 -16.16
CA MET A 89 -13.86 7.68 -15.25
C MET A 89 -13.88 6.16 -15.20
N VAL A 90 -13.87 5.49 -16.35
CA VAL A 90 -13.85 4.02 -16.44
C VAL A 90 -12.61 3.42 -15.76
N ALA A 91 -11.43 4.05 -15.92
CA ALA A 91 -10.19 3.59 -15.30
C ALA A 91 -10.28 3.56 -13.75
N MET A 92 -11.00 4.51 -13.15
CA MET A 92 -11.22 4.58 -11.70
C MET A 92 -12.19 3.51 -11.18
N LEU A 93 -13.07 2.96 -12.03
CA LEU A 93 -14.07 1.95 -11.62
C LEU A 93 -13.47 0.55 -11.38
N GLY A 94 -12.22 0.31 -11.77
CA GLY A 94 -11.53 -0.96 -11.52
C GLY A 94 -12.13 -2.16 -12.26
N LEU A 95 -12.61 -1.95 -13.49
CA LEU A 95 -13.18 -3.01 -14.33
C LEU A 95 -12.10 -3.95 -14.91
N LYS A 96 -12.49 -5.18 -15.27
CA LYS A 96 -11.63 -6.12 -16.02
C LYS A 96 -11.35 -5.60 -17.43
N ASP A 97 -10.15 -5.87 -17.96
CA ASP A 97 -9.74 -5.36 -19.28
C ASP A 97 -10.67 -5.81 -20.41
N LYS A 98 -11.16 -7.05 -20.35
CA LYS A 98 -12.16 -7.57 -21.30
C LYS A 98 -13.44 -6.70 -21.35
N ILE A 99 -13.86 -6.15 -20.21
CA ILE A 99 -15.05 -5.28 -20.13
C ILE A 99 -14.71 -3.92 -20.70
N ILE A 100 -13.56 -3.34 -20.31
CA ILE A 100 -13.10 -2.03 -20.80
C ILE A 100 -12.97 -2.03 -22.33
N HIS A 101 -12.33 -3.05 -22.91
CA HIS A 101 -12.19 -3.18 -24.37
C HIS A 101 -13.51 -3.47 -25.10
N GLY A 102 -14.53 -3.94 -24.39
CA GLY A 102 -15.87 -4.17 -24.94
C GLY A 102 -16.76 -2.93 -24.95
N LEU A 103 -16.36 -1.85 -24.27
CA LEU A 103 -17.13 -0.61 -24.22
C LEU A 103 -17.14 0.06 -25.59
N LYS A 104 -18.32 0.49 -26.01
CA LYS A 104 -18.52 1.18 -27.28
C LYS A 104 -18.70 2.68 -27.04
N PRO A 105 -18.28 3.55 -27.96
CA PRO A 105 -18.64 4.95 -27.89
C PRO A 105 -20.15 5.12 -28.08
N VAL A 106 -20.73 6.11 -27.41
CA VAL A 106 -22.13 6.47 -27.58
C VAL A 106 -22.32 7.10 -28.97
N THR A 107 -23.28 6.58 -29.74
CA THR A 107 -23.60 7.08 -31.08
C THR A 107 -24.30 8.43 -31.02
N GLY A 108 -23.96 9.34 -31.94
CA GLY A 108 -24.64 10.65 -32.05
C GLY A 108 -24.03 11.77 -31.18
N ILE A 109 -22.87 11.55 -30.56
CA ILE A 109 -22.16 12.58 -29.80
C ILE A 109 -20.97 13.10 -30.63
N PRO A 110 -20.82 14.43 -30.80
CA PRO A 110 -19.62 15.02 -31.38
C PRO A 110 -18.38 14.63 -30.56
N ASP A 111 -17.28 14.25 -31.23
CA ASP A 111 -15.98 13.84 -30.66
C ASP A 111 -15.83 12.41 -30.15
N GLY A 112 -16.89 11.59 -30.03
CA GLY A 112 -16.78 10.14 -29.77
C GLY A 112 -16.10 9.73 -28.45
N GLN A 113 -15.94 10.67 -27.50
CA GLN A 113 -15.20 10.46 -26.25
C GLN A 113 -16.04 9.87 -25.10
N CYS A 114 -17.36 9.74 -25.28
CA CYS A 114 -18.26 9.20 -24.25
C CYS A 114 -18.47 7.71 -24.48
N LEU A 115 -18.23 6.90 -23.46
CA LEU A 115 -18.39 5.45 -23.47
C LEU A 115 -19.78 5.06 -22.98
N GLU A 116 -20.39 4.10 -23.66
CA GLU A 116 -21.65 3.50 -23.26
C GLU A 116 -21.40 2.48 -22.14
N LEU A 117 -21.70 2.87 -20.91
CA LEU A 117 -21.61 2.01 -19.74
C LEU A 117 -22.99 1.53 -19.26
N ARG A 118 -24.09 2.07 -19.80
CA ARG A 118 -25.44 1.60 -19.48
C ARG A 118 -25.72 0.35 -20.29
N SER A 119 -26.15 -0.71 -19.61
CA SER A 119 -26.54 -1.96 -20.25
C SER A 119 -27.70 -2.60 -19.48
N ALA A 120 -28.11 -3.81 -19.86
CA ALA A 120 -29.09 -4.56 -19.09
C ALA A 120 -28.60 -4.84 -17.65
N ASP A 121 -27.28 -5.00 -17.47
CA ASP A 121 -26.67 -5.41 -16.21
C ASP A 121 -25.99 -4.25 -15.45
N SER A 122 -25.86 -3.07 -16.07
CA SER A 122 -25.15 -1.92 -15.50
C SER A 122 -25.93 -0.61 -15.66
N GLN A 123 -25.89 0.24 -14.63
CA GLN A 123 -26.62 1.50 -14.61
C GLN A 123 -25.71 2.67 -14.23
N VAL A 124 -25.98 3.82 -14.84
CA VAL A 124 -25.39 5.11 -14.49
C VAL A 124 -26.52 6.01 -14.00
N ARG A 125 -26.56 6.30 -12.70
CA ARG A 125 -27.60 7.09 -12.05
C ARG A 125 -27.05 8.43 -11.61
N TYR A 126 -27.69 9.50 -12.03
CA TYR A 126 -27.39 10.83 -11.55
C TYR A 126 -28.47 11.30 -10.59
N SER A 127 -28.03 11.89 -9.48
CA SER A 127 -28.88 12.55 -8.50
C SER A 127 -28.45 14.01 -8.43
N ALA A 128 -29.30 14.89 -8.95
CA ALA A 128 -29.07 16.34 -8.90
C ALA A 128 -29.08 16.87 -7.46
N GLU A 129 -29.99 16.36 -6.63
CA GLU A 129 -30.16 16.73 -5.22
C GLU A 129 -28.87 16.51 -4.41
N ASN A 130 -28.21 15.38 -4.65
CA ASN A 130 -26.98 15.00 -3.94
C ASN A 130 -25.70 15.31 -4.74
N GLN A 131 -25.81 15.94 -5.92
CA GLN A 131 -24.71 16.17 -6.85
C GLN A 131 -23.85 14.92 -7.08
N ARG A 132 -24.52 13.77 -7.26
CA ARG A 132 -23.87 12.45 -7.25
C ARG A 132 -24.08 11.72 -8.56
N LEU A 133 -23.01 11.09 -9.04
CA LEU A 133 -23.02 10.13 -10.14
C LEU A 133 -22.68 8.73 -9.62
N THR A 134 -23.69 7.86 -9.56
CA THR A 134 -23.55 6.48 -9.08
C THR A 134 -23.49 5.51 -10.25
N PHE A 135 -22.39 4.75 -10.29
CA PHE A 135 -22.19 3.59 -11.14
C PHE A 135 -22.64 2.33 -10.41
N ILE A 136 -23.62 1.63 -10.95
CA ILE A 136 -24.08 0.33 -10.46
C ILE A 136 -23.59 -0.71 -11.45
N ILE A 137 -22.61 -1.52 -11.04
CA ILE A 137 -21.89 -2.44 -11.93
C ILE A 137 -21.80 -3.83 -11.29
N PRO A 138 -22.07 -4.91 -12.04
CA PRO A 138 -21.95 -6.27 -11.52
C PRO A 138 -20.53 -6.58 -11.03
N GLN A 139 -20.44 -7.23 -9.87
CA GLN A 139 -19.16 -7.69 -9.32
C GLN A 139 -18.36 -8.57 -10.29
N ALA A 140 -19.04 -9.35 -11.14
CA ALA A 140 -18.40 -10.18 -12.15
C ALA A 140 -17.53 -9.38 -13.15
N TRP A 141 -17.86 -8.11 -13.39
CA TRP A 141 -17.15 -7.23 -14.33
C TRP A 141 -15.97 -6.51 -13.67
N MET A 142 -15.98 -6.44 -12.34
CA MET A 142 -14.96 -5.75 -11.56
C MET A 142 -13.74 -6.67 -11.37
N ARG A 143 -12.56 -6.06 -11.25
CA ARG A 143 -11.38 -6.75 -10.69
C ARG A 143 -11.67 -7.09 -9.22
N TYR A 144 -10.83 -7.91 -8.59
CA TYR A 144 -10.99 -8.25 -7.16
C TYR A 144 -11.31 -6.99 -6.34
N GLN A 145 -12.34 -7.03 -5.50
CA GLN A 145 -12.73 -5.92 -4.63
C GLN A 145 -12.91 -6.44 -3.22
N ASP A 146 -12.35 -5.71 -2.28
CA ASP A 146 -12.44 -5.93 -0.84
C ASP A 146 -12.73 -4.55 -0.24
N PRO A 147 -13.71 -4.42 0.68
CA PRO A 147 -14.09 -3.12 1.27
C PRO A 147 -12.90 -2.35 1.86
N ASP A 148 -11.90 -3.07 2.36
CA ASP A 148 -10.70 -2.49 2.99
C ASP A 148 -9.51 -2.39 2.00
N TRP A 149 -9.75 -2.55 0.69
CA TRP A 149 -8.70 -2.50 -0.32
C TRP A 149 -9.04 -1.59 -1.51
N VAL A 150 -8.07 -0.74 -1.85
CA VAL A 150 -8.16 0.16 -3.00
C VAL A 150 -7.38 -0.43 -4.18
N PRO A 151 -8.01 -0.65 -5.35
CA PRO A 151 -7.36 -1.18 -6.52
C PRO A 151 -6.26 -0.24 -7.04
N PRO A 152 -5.20 -0.79 -7.67
CA PRO A 152 -4.06 -0.01 -8.16
C PRO A 152 -4.40 1.16 -9.09
N SER A 153 -5.49 1.07 -9.84
CA SER A 153 -5.93 2.14 -10.75
C SER A 153 -6.38 3.42 -10.02
N ARG A 154 -6.67 3.32 -8.71
CA ARG A 154 -7.06 4.45 -7.86
C ARG A 154 -5.90 5.00 -7.03
N TRP A 155 -4.69 4.44 -7.16
CA TRP A 155 -3.55 4.91 -6.39
C TRP A 155 -3.03 6.24 -6.93
N SER A 156 -2.84 7.20 -6.03
CA SER A 156 -2.20 8.47 -6.34
C SER A 156 -0.70 8.35 -6.06
N ASP A 157 0.12 8.87 -6.98
CA ASP A 157 1.56 9.01 -6.76
C ASP A 157 1.89 10.11 -5.73
N GLY A 158 0.90 10.94 -5.38
CA GLY A 158 1.05 12.07 -4.48
C GLY A 158 1.47 13.34 -5.20
N VAL A 159 2.00 14.29 -4.43
CA VAL A 159 2.45 15.59 -4.92
C VAL A 159 3.96 15.72 -4.80
N THR A 160 4.54 16.59 -5.62
CA THR A 160 5.96 16.95 -5.51
C THR A 160 6.17 17.73 -4.21
N ALA A 161 6.98 17.18 -3.31
CA ALA A 161 7.20 17.77 -1.99
C ALA A 161 8.55 17.34 -1.40
N GLY A 162 9.18 18.26 -0.66
CA GLY A 162 10.27 17.94 0.26
C GLY A 162 9.73 17.50 1.61
N LEU A 163 10.46 16.63 2.30
CA LEU A 163 10.17 16.21 3.66
C LEU A 163 11.42 16.24 4.52
N LEU A 164 11.25 16.62 5.78
CA LEU A 164 12.27 16.57 6.81
C LEU A 164 11.61 16.11 8.10
N ASP A 165 11.97 14.90 8.53
CA ASP A 165 11.61 14.35 9.83
C ASP A 165 12.82 14.45 10.76
N TYR A 166 12.62 14.88 12.00
CA TYR A 166 13.69 15.03 13.00
C TYR A 166 13.23 14.59 14.39
N SER A 167 14.12 13.90 15.10
CA SER A 167 13.97 13.52 16.50
C SER A 167 15.21 13.94 17.27
N LEU A 168 15.05 14.85 18.22
CA LEU A 168 16.11 15.33 19.09
C LEU A 168 15.91 14.78 20.50
N MET A 169 16.92 14.09 21.01
CA MET A 169 16.97 13.61 22.38
C MET A 169 18.20 14.16 23.09
N VAL A 170 17.96 14.84 24.21
CA VAL A 170 19.00 15.32 25.10
C VAL A 170 18.86 14.61 26.43
N ASN A 171 19.91 13.96 26.89
CA ASN A 171 19.95 13.35 28.22
C ASN A 171 21.12 13.92 29.01
N ARG A 172 20.86 14.31 30.26
CA ARG A 172 21.87 14.83 31.17
C ARG A 172 21.83 14.02 32.45
N TYR A 173 22.96 13.41 32.77
CA TYR A 173 23.15 12.60 33.98
C TYR A 173 23.89 13.45 35.02
N MET A 174 23.30 13.56 36.22
CA MET A 174 23.84 14.31 37.35
C MET A 174 23.79 13.43 38.61
N PRO A 175 24.81 12.60 38.88
CA PRO A 175 24.83 11.77 40.07
C PRO A 175 25.15 12.60 41.33
N GLN A 176 24.75 12.10 42.51
CA GLN A 176 25.10 12.72 43.79
C GLN A 176 26.62 12.66 44.09
N GLN A 177 27.32 11.67 43.54
CA GLN A 177 28.78 11.55 43.53
C GLN A 177 29.25 11.11 42.15
N GLY A 178 30.34 11.68 41.64
CA GLY A 178 30.87 11.40 40.30
C GLY A 178 30.61 12.54 39.31
N GLU A 179 30.82 12.26 38.04
CA GLU A 179 30.83 13.28 36.99
C GLU A 179 29.50 13.43 36.26
N THR A 180 29.19 14.68 35.88
CA THR A 180 28.05 14.94 35.02
C THR A 180 28.39 14.56 33.58
N SER A 181 27.48 13.88 32.89
CA SER A 181 27.61 13.64 31.45
C SER A 181 26.37 14.12 30.72
N THR A 182 26.55 14.58 29.48
CA THR A 182 25.45 15.01 28.63
C THR A 182 25.56 14.32 27.27
N SER A 183 24.47 13.70 26.84
CA SER A 183 24.37 13.07 25.51
C SER A 183 23.30 13.75 24.68
N TYR A 184 23.66 14.11 23.46
CA TYR A 184 22.77 14.63 22.42
C TYR A 184 22.66 13.59 21.31
N SER A 185 21.43 13.28 20.90
CA SER A 185 21.15 12.37 19.80
C SER A 185 20.12 13.03 18.90
N LEU A 186 20.47 13.27 17.64
CA LEU A 186 19.58 13.77 16.61
C LEU A 186 19.57 12.76 15.48
N TYR A 187 18.39 12.24 15.14
CA TYR A 187 18.23 11.39 13.97
C TYR A 187 16.95 11.76 13.24
N GLY A 188 16.89 11.42 11.97
CA GLY A 188 15.74 11.79 11.15
C GLY A 188 15.86 11.29 9.72
N THR A 189 14.86 11.63 8.92
CA THR A 189 14.81 11.29 7.50
C THR A 189 14.54 12.55 6.70
N ALA A 190 15.47 12.88 5.80
CA ALA A 190 15.23 13.85 4.76
C ALA A 190 14.75 13.14 3.49
N GLY A 191 13.94 13.81 2.68
CA GLY A 191 13.50 13.22 1.43
C GLY A 191 12.85 14.19 0.46
N PHE A 192 12.64 13.67 -0.74
CA PHE A 192 12.00 14.40 -1.82
C PHE A 192 11.12 13.45 -2.62
N ASN A 193 9.92 13.89 -2.96
CA ASN A 193 8.97 13.17 -3.78
C ASN A 193 8.82 13.88 -5.12
N LEU A 194 8.89 13.15 -6.23
CA LEU A 194 8.64 13.65 -7.57
C LEU A 194 7.90 12.59 -8.38
N GLY A 195 6.59 12.78 -8.56
CA GLY A 195 5.72 11.74 -9.10
C GLY A 195 5.84 10.43 -8.32
N ALA A 196 5.97 9.30 -9.02
CA ALA A 196 6.13 7.98 -8.40
C ALA A 196 7.47 7.76 -7.67
N TRP A 197 8.47 8.64 -7.88
CA TRP A 197 9.80 8.49 -7.33
C TRP A 197 9.93 9.13 -5.95
N ARG A 198 10.51 8.38 -5.02
CA ARG A 198 10.66 8.77 -3.62
C ARG A 198 12.12 8.62 -3.21
N LEU A 199 12.81 9.75 -3.05
CA LEU A 199 14.18 9.81 -2.53
C LEU A 199 14.12 9.93 -1.01
N ARG A 200 14.87 9.12 -0.29
CA ARG A 200 15.02 9.19 1.17
C ARG A 200 16.48 9.10 1.55
N SER A 201 16.87 9.90 2.52
CA SER A 201 18.17 9.83 3.17
C SER A 201 17.98 9.94 4.67
N ASP A 202 18.42 8.91 5.38
CA ASP A 202 18.44 8.94 6.83
C ASP A 202 19.70 9.67 7.27
N TYR A 203 19.61 10.42 8.35
CA TYR A 203 20.75 11.09 8.97
C TYR A 203 20.76 10.81 10.47
N GLN A 204 21.97 10.67 11.02
CA GLN A 204 22.19 10.48 12.44
C GLN A 204 23.34 11.36 12.89
N TYR A 205 23.14 12.05 14.01
CA TYR A 205 24.10 12.86 14.72
C TYR A 205 24.07 12.44 16.19
N SER A 206 25.24 12.12 16.74
CA SER A 206 25.37 11.84 18.17
C SER A 206 26.52 12.63 18.74
N ARG A 207 26.33 13.20 19.93
CA ARG A 207 27.39 13.88 20.68
C ARG A 207 27.33 13.46 22.15
N PHE A 208 28.49 13.13 22.71
CA PHE A 208 28.64 12.80 24.12
C PHE A 208 29.70 13.72 24.73
N ASP A 209 29.28 14.48 25.74
CA ASP A 209 30.14 15.36 26.53
C ASP A 209 30.35 14.74 27.92
N SER A 210 31.59 14.36 28.21
CA SER A 210 32.00 13.85 29.53
C SER A 210 32.31 14.99 30.51
N GLY A 211 32.19 14.72 31.81
CA GLY A 211 32.49 15.69 32.87
C GLY A 211 33.96 16.09 32.95
N GLN A 212 34.87 15.27 32.39
CA GLN A 212 36.31 15.56 32.26
C GLN A 212 36.67 16.46 31.07
N GLY A 213 35.67 16.92 30.30
CA GLY A 213 35.89 17.82 29.16
C GLY A 213 36.19 17.11 27.84
N ALA A 214 36.20 15.76 27.80
CA ALA A 214 36.24 15.04 26.53
C ALA A 214 34.86 15.09 25.86
N SER A 215 34.82 15.53 24.61
CA SER A 215 33.62 15.58 23.77
C SER A 215 33.86 14.72 22.53
N GLN A 216 32.93 13.80 22.24
CA GLN A 216 32.91 13.04 21.01
C GLN A 216 31.64 13.38 20.24
N SER A 217 31.77 13.71 18.96
CA SER A 217 30.62 13.93 18.07
C SER A 217 30.80 13.18 16.77
N ASP A 218 29.71 12.63 16.25
CA ASP A 218 29.68 11.90 15.00
C ASP A 218 28.43 12.28 14.19
N PHE A 219 28.59 12.41 12.88
CA PHE A 219 27.52 12.68 11.91
C PHE A 219 27.69 11.77 10.70
N TYR A 220 26.64 11.04 10.35
CA TYR A 220 26.67 10.17 9.18
C TYR A 220 25.27 9.95 8.59
N LEU A 221 25.25 9.45 7.36
CA LEU A 221 24.06 9.10 6.61
C LEU A 221 23.98 7.58 6.49
N PRO A 222 23.19 6.88 7.34
CA PRO A 222 23.15 5.42 7.35
C PRO A 222 22.69 4.80 6.02
N GLN A 223 21.74 5.46 5.35
CA GLN A 223 21.18 5.01 4.08
C GLN A 223 20.72 6.20 3.25
N THR A 224 20.96 6.10 1.95
CA THR A 224 20.40 7.00 0.94
C THR A 224 19.93 6.13 -0.21
N TYR A 225 18.62 6.19 -0.50
CA TYR A 225 18.00 5.32 -1.48
C TYR A 225 16.84 6.01 -2.17
N LEU A 226 16.62 5.60 -3.42
CA LEU A 226 15.54 6.00 -4.29
C LEU A 226 14.63 4.79 -4.50
N PHE A 227 13.32 4.95 -4.34
CA PHE A 227 12.39 3.85 -4.61
C PHE A 227 11.15 4.30 -5.37
N ARG A 228 10.53 3.34 -6.05
CA ARG A 228 9.22 3.49 -6.71
C ARG A 228 8.42 2.20 -6.62
N ALA A 229 7.10 2.36 -6.54
CA ALA A 229 6.17 1.25 -6.70
C ALA A 229 6.05 0.87 -8.19
N LEU A 230 5.83 -0.41 -8.46
CA LEU A 230 5.53 -1.00 -9.75
C LEU A 230 4.22 -1.81 -9.62
N PRO A 231 3.06 -1.15 -9.72
CA PRO A 231 1.78 -1.80 -9.44
C PRO A 231 1.47 -2.96 -10.38
N ALA A 232 1.92 -2.90 -11.65
CA ALA A 232 1.75 -3.98 -12.62
C ALA A 232 2.43 -5.29 -12.21
N LEU A 233 3.46 -5.22 -11.35
CA LEU A 233 4.21 -6.36 -10.84
C LEU A 233 3.95 -6.62 -9.35
N CYS A 234 3.03 -5.86 -8.72
CA CYS A 234 2.81 -5.84 -7.27
C CYS A 234 4.13 -5.72 -6.47
N SER A 235 5.05 -4.89 -6.96
CA SER A 235 6.44 -4.87 -6.49
C SER A 235 6.98 -3.47 -6.25
N LYS A 236 8.06 -3.39 -5.48
CA LYS A 236 8.80 -2.17 -5.19
C LYS A 236 10.22 -2.30 -5.74
N LEU A 237 10.62 -1.30 -6.51
CA LEU A 237 12.00 -1.14 -6.98
C LEU A 237 12.72 -0.16 -6.06
N THR A 238 13.88 -0.54 -5.55
CA THR A 238 14.73 0.28 -4.69
C THR A 238 16.15 0.33 -5.24
N LEU A 239 16.73 1.52 -5.32
CA LEU A 239 18.09 1.80 -5.78
C LEU A 239 18.86 2.54 -4.69
N GLY A 240 20.14 2.25 -4.53
CA GLY A 240 21.03 2.94 -3.59
C GLY A 240 21.42 2.08 -2.39
N GLN A 241 21.69 2.72 -1.26
CA GLN A 241 22.13 2.05 -0.03
C GLN A 241 20.93 1.57 0.78
N THR A 242 20.82 0.26 0.98
CA THR A 242 19.71 -0.35 1.72
C THR A 242 20.12 -1.64 2.41
N TYR A 243 19.15 -2.31 3.05
CA TYR A 243 19.32 -3.58 3.74
C TYR A 243 18.67 -4.71 2.94
N LEU A 244 19.35 -5.84 2.86
CA LEU A 244 18.79 -7.06 2.30
C LEU A 244 17.79 -7.66 3.29
N SER A 245 16.51 -7.40 3.08
CA SER A 245 15.44 -7.95 3.91
C SER A 245 15.03 -9.37 3.47
N SER A 246 15.92 -10.34 3.42
CA SER A 246 15.56 -11.70 2.95
C SER A 246 14.82 -12.50 4.03
N ALA A 247 13.89 -13.35 3.60
CA ALA A 247 13.26 -14.34 4.49
C ALA A 247 14.16 -15.57 4.69
N ILE A 248 14.97 -15.91 3.69
CA ILE A 248 15.73 -17.17 3.60
C ILE A 248 17.20 -16.98 4.01
N PHE A 249 17.77 -15.82 3.68
CA PHE A 249 19.15 -15.45 3.91
C PHE A 249 19.27 -14.35 4.95
N ASP A 250 20.44 -14.27 5.57
CA ASP A 250 20.72 -13.29 6.62
C ASP A 250 20.75 -11.87 6.04
N SER A 251 20.24 -10.90 6.81
CA SER A 251 20.18 -9.49 6.40
C SER A 251 21.54 -8.82 6.51
N PHE A 252 21.96 -8.14 5.44
CA PHE A 252 23.17 -7.33 5.42
C PHE A 252 22.96 -6.02 4.63
N ARG A 253 23.83 -5.04 4.87
CA ARG A 253 23.80 -3.74 4.19
C ARG A 253 24.48 -3.85 2.83
N PHE A 254 23.91 -3.20 1.83
CA PHE A 254 24.51 -3.14 0.50
C PHE A 254 24.11 -1.88 -0.26
N ALA A 255 24.89 -1.54 -1.28
CA ALA A 255 24.57 -0.53 -2.26
C ALA A 255 24.26 -1.20 -3.60
N GLY A 256 23.08 -0.97 -4.16
CA GLY A 256 22.70 -1.57 -5.43
C GLY A 256 21.22 -1.44 -5.74
N LEU A 257 20.65 -2.53 -6.28
CA LEU A 257 19.31 -2.63 -6.80
C LEU A 257 18.54 -3.73 -6.06
N THR A 258 17.29 -3.47 -5.72
CA THR A 258 16.35 -4.46 -5.19
C THR A 258 15.02 -4.35 -5.91
N LEU A 259 14.52 -5.46 -6.43
CA LEU A 259 13.14 -5.62 -6.87
C LEU A 259 12.48 -6.67 -5.98
N ALA A 260 11.45 -6.30 -5.25
CA ALA A 260 10.75 -7.22 -4.36
C ALA A 260 9.24 -7.04 -4.44
N SER A 261 8.50 -8.16 -4.38
CA SER A 261 7.05 -8.14 -4.18
C SER A 261 6.70 -7.44 -2.87
N ASP A 262 5.73 -6.52 -2.88
CA ASP A 262 5.31 -5.75 -1.69
C ASP A 262 3.89 -6.15 -1.27
N GLU A 263 3.77 -6.86 -0.14
CA GLU A 263 2.47 -7.37 0.33
C GLU A 263 1.49 -6.26 0.72
N ARG A 264 1.98 -5.06 1.02
CA ARG A 264 1.13 -3.90 1.35
C ARG A 264 0.30 -3.44 0.15
N MET A 265 0.66 -3.87 -1.05
CA MET A 265 -0.13 -3.70 -2.27
C MET A 265 -1.35 -4.63 -2.32
N LEU A 266 -1.33 -5.70 -1.53
CA LEU A 266 -2.42 -6.66 -1.44
C LEU A 266 -3.48 -6.19 -0.42
N PRO A 267 -4.74 -6.66 -0.56
CA PRO A 267 -5.79 -6.49 0.44
C PRO A 267 -5.32 -6.83 1.85
N PRO A 268 -5.77 -6.13 2.91
CA PRO A 268 -5.37 -6.38 4.30
C PRO A 268 -5.60 -7.83 4.73
N SER A 269 -6.67 -8.45 4.23
CA SER A 269 -6.95 -9.87 4.44
C SER A 269 -5.80 -10.77 3.97
N LEU A 270 -4.99 -10.34 3.01
CA LEU A 270 -3.85 -11.06 2.43
C LEU A 270 -2.48 -10.63 3.01
N GLN A 271 -2.42 -9.73 4.00
CA GLN A 271 -1.18 -9.19 4.58
C GLN A 271 -0.68 -9.98 5.81
N GLY A 272 0.64 -9.94 6.07
CA GLY A 272 1.33 -10.68 7.14
C GLY A 272 1.37 -10.01 8.53
N TYR A 273 2.15 -10.61 9.45
CA TYR A 273 2.26 -10.28 10.89
C TYR A 273 3.30 -9.20 11.20
N ALA A 274 3.01 -8.29 12.15
CA ALA A 274 3.94 -7.30 12.69
C ALA A 274 4.44 -7.72 14.10
N PRO A 275 5.75 -7.66 14.38
CA PRO A 275 6.30 -8.02 15.68
C PRO A 275 6.11 -6.91 16.72
N LYS A 276 5.68 -7.28 17.92
CA LYS A 276 5.63 -6.39 19.09
C LYS A 276 6.88 -6.57 19.95
N ILE A 277 7.56 -5.48 20.30
CA ILE A 277 8.68 -5.49 21.24
C ILE A 277 8.18 -5.06 22.61
N SER A 278 8.34 -5.93 23.61
CA SER A 278 8.02 -5.64 25.00
C SER A 278 9.22 -5.89 25.92
N GLY A 279 9.22 -5.22 27.06
CA GLY A 279 10.28 -5.31 28.06
C GLY A 279 9.85 -4.70 29.40
N ILE A 280 10.75 -4.73 30.38
CA ILE A 280 10.55 -4.08 31.68
C ILE A 280 11.72 -3.14 31.92
N ALA A 281 11.42 -1.88 32.26
CA ALA A 281 12.39 -0.90 32.70
C ALA A 281 12.34 -0.77 34.22
N ASN A 282 13.50 -0.75 34.87
CA ASN A 282 13.59 -0.61 36.33
C ASN A 282 13.52 0.86 36.78
N SER A 283 13.81 1.80 35.88
CA SER A 283 13.80 3.24 36.11
C SER A 283 13.26 3.97 34.88
N ASN A 284 13.37 5.31 34.86
CA ASN A 284 13.16 6.07 33.63
C ASN A 284 14.28 5.71 32.65
N ALA A 285 13.96 4.86 31.67
CA ALA A 285 14.96 4.27 30.80
C ALA A 285 14.83 4.77 29.36
N GLN A 286 15.95 4.82 28.66
CA GLN A 286 16.02 5.06 27.23
C GLN A 286 16.06 3.72 26.51
N VAL A 287 15.01 3.42 25.75
CA VAL A 287 14.91 2.21 24.92
C VAL A 287 15.35 2.57 23.50
N THR A 288 16.36 1.85 23.00
CA THR A 288 16.90 2.00 21.65
C THR A 288 16.77 0.67 20.93
N VAL A 289 16.06 0.66 19.81
CA VAL A 289 15.99 -0.48 18.90
C VAL A 289 16.88 -0.18 17.72
N SER A 290 17.82 -1.07 17.44
CA SER A 290 18.77 -0.94 16.35
C SER A 290 18.89 -2.21 15.53
N GLN A 291 19.38 -2.10 14.31
CA GLN A 291 19.71 -3.23 13.46
C GLN A 291 21.04 -2.96 12.75
N ASN A 292 21.99 -3.87 12.89
CA ASN A 292 23.34 -3.75 12.29
C ASN A 292 23.98 -2.36 12.57
N GLY A 293 23.83 -1.87 13.80
CA GLY A 293 24.40 -0.59 14.25
C GLY A 293 23.59 0.67 13.92
N ARG A 294 22.48 0.58 13.17
CA ARG A 294 21.60 1.72 12.87
C ARG A 294 20.42 1.77 13.84
N ILE A 295 20.19 2.91 14.47
CA ILE A 295 18.99 3.14 15.30
C ILE A 295 17.75 3.19 14.40
N LEU A 296 16.78 2.32 14.67
CA LEU A 296 15.49 2.24 13.99
C LEU A 296 14.39 2.96 14.78
N TYR A 297 14.45 2.89 16.10
CA TYR A 297 13.49 3.52 16.98
C TYR A 297 14.14 3.80 18.32
N GLN A 298 13.85 4.96 18.90
CA GLN A 298 14.35 5.33 20.22
C GLN A 298 13.25 6.07 20.96
N THR A 299 13.03 5.73 22.24
CA THR A 299 12.04 6.40 23.08
C THR A 299 12.44 6.34 24.55
N ARG A 300 11.82 7.20 25.37
CA ARG A 300 11.90 7.12 26.83
C ARG A 300 10.67 6.38 27.36
N VAL A 301 10.89 5.48 28.30
CA VAL A 301 9.83 4.74 28.97
C VAL A 301 9.88 5.01 30.48
N SER A 302 8.70 5.04 31.10
CA SER A 302 8.56 5.11 32.54
C SER A 302 8.95 3.79 33.20
N PRO A 303 9.24 3.76 34.52
CA PRO A 303 9.53 2.52 35.23
C PRO A 303 8.34 1.57 35.15
N GLY A 304 8.61 0.30 34.87
CA GLY A 304 7.60 -0.74 34.70
C GLY A 304 7.65 -1.43 33.33
N PRO A 305 6.67 -2.32 33.06
CA PRO A 305 6.55 -2.97 31.75
C PRO A 305 6.21 -1.93 30.67
N PHE A 306 6.85 -2.07 29.51
CA PHE A 306 6.58 -1.26 28.34
C PHE A 306 6.39 -2.14 27.11
N GLU A 307 5.55 -1.66 26.19
CA GLU A 307 5.40 -2.20 24.84
C GLU A 307 5.67 -1.05 23.86
N LEU A 308 6.54 -1.29 22.89
CA LEU A 308 6.79 -0.32 21.84
C LEU A 308 5.70 -0.46 20.75
N PRO A 309 5.17 0.65 20.22
CA PRO A 309 4.21 0.59 19.11
C PRO A 309 4.83 -0.10 17.89
N ASP A 310 3.97 -0.62 17.02
CA ASP A 310 4.37 -1.44 15.87
C ASP A 310 5.46 -0.75 15.03
N LEU A 311 6.63 -1.38 14.96
CA LEU A 311 7.69 -0.98 14.06
C LEU A 311 7.24 -1.21 12.60
N SER A 312 7.83 -0.46 11.67
CA SER A 312 7.50 -0.60 10.24
C SER A 312 7.57 -2.06 9.78
N GLN A 313 6.53 -2.53 9.07
CA GLN A 313 6.43 -3.90 8.52
C GLN A 313 7.56 -4.28 7.54
N ASN A 314 8.41 -3.33 7.13
CA ASN A 314 9.57 -3.58 6.26
C ASN A 314 10.84 -4.02 7.03
N ILE A 315 10.78 -4.15 8.36
CA ILE A 315 11.93 -4.51 9.19
C ILE A 315 11.94 -6.03 9.40
N SER A 316 13.02 -6.69 8.96
CA SER A 316 13.19 -8.14 9.06
C SER A 316 14.60 -8.49 9.57
N GLY A 317 14.72 -9.63 10.27
CA GLY A 317 15.99 -10.12 10.83
C GLY A 317 16.13 -9.86 12.33
N ASN A 318 17.36 -9.88 12.82
CA ASN A 318 17.65 -9.62 14.23
C ASN A 318 17.60 -8.12 14.53
N LEU A 319 16.90 -7.76 15.61
CA LEU A 319 16.86 -6.41 16.16
C LEU A 319 17.57 -6.42 17.51
N ASP A 320 18.55 -5.53 17.65
CA ASP A 320 19.27 -5.29 18.88
C ASP A 320 18.50 -4.26 19.71
N VAL A 321 17.89 -4.70 20.80
CA VAL A 321 17.20 -3.84 21.76
C VAL A 321 18.15 -3.52 22.90
N SER A 322 18.37 -2.24 23.15
CA SER A 322 19.20 -1.72 24.23
C SER A 322 18.36 -0.81 25.14
N VAL A 323 18.28 -1.16 26.42
CA VAL A 323 17.64 -0.34 27.45
C VAL A 323 18.72 0.23 28.35
N ARG A 324 18.87 1.55 28.32
CA ARG A 324 19.77 2.29 29.21
C ARG A 324 18.97 2.91 30.35
N GLU A 325 19.22 2.43 31.56
CA GLU A 325 18.57 2.89 32.79
C GLU A 325 19.15 4.23 33.26
N SER A 326 18.48 4.90 34.19
CA SER A 326 18.90 6.23 34.68
C SER A 326 20.24 6.22 35.42
N ASP A 327 20.68 5.06 35.92
CA ASP A 327 21.99 4.86 36.57
C ASP A 327 23.14 4.61 35.58
N GLY A 328 22.85 4.58 34.28
CA GLY A 328 23.82 4.31 33.22
C GLY A 328 24.00 2.83 32.90
N SER A 329 23.38 1.91 33.64
CA SER A 329 23.39 0.49 33.31
C SER A 329 22.67 0.23 31.99
N VAL A 330 23.22 -0.66 31.16
CA VAL A 330 22.68 -0.99 29.84
C VAL A 330 22.35 -2.47 29.80
N ARG A 331 21.10 -2.79 29.45
CA ARG A 331 20.65 -4.15 29.16
C ARG A 331 20.42 -4.30 27.68
N THR A 332 20.97 -5.35 27.09
CA THR A 332 20.80 -5.64 25.67
C THR A 332 20.22 -7.04 25.48
N TRP A 333 19.32 -7.17 24.51
CA TRP A 333 18.86 -8.47 24.04
C TRP A 333 18.48 -8.37 22.57
N GLN A 334 18.48 -9.52 21.90
CA GLN A 334 18.08 -9.61 20.51
C GLN A 334 16.64 -10.10 20.39
N VAL A 335 15.83 -9.37 19.63
CA VAL A 335 14.51 -9.80 19.20
C VAL A 335 14.63 -10.23 17.75
N ASN A 336 14.41 -11.52 17.50
CA ASN A 336 14.34 -12.02 16.13
C ASN A 336 12.94 -11.75 15.58
N THR A 337 12.86 -10.94 14.52
CA THR A 337 11.60 -10.65 13.82
C THR A 337 11.21 -11.74 12.82
N ALA A 338 11.50 -13.00 13.15
CA ALA A 338 10.98 -14.16 12.44
C ALA A 338 9.45 -14.20 12.58
N SER A 339 8.76 -13.33 11.83
CA SER A 339 7.50 -13.72 11.20
C SER A 339 7.74 -15.07 10.53
N VAL A 340 6.73 -15.92 10.37
CA VAL A 340 6.91 -17.14 9.56
C VAL A 340 6.95 -16.67 8.10
N PRO A 341 8.09 -16.22 7.54
CA PRO A 341 8.09 -15.33 6.40
C PRO A 341 8.04 -16.13 5.10
N PHE A 342 8.03 -17.47 5.20
CA PHE A 342 8.09 -18.41 4.09
C PHE A 342 6.71 -18.93 3.67
N MET A 343 5.63 -18.46 4.29
CA MET A 343 4.29 -18.82 3.86
C MET A 343 3.71 -17.74 2.96
N ALA A 344 3.10 -18.19 1.86
CA ALA A 344 2.30 -17.39 0.95
C ALA A 344 0.93 -18.07 0.81
N ARG A 345 -0.11 -17.29 0.55
CA ARG A 345 -1.45 -17.86 0.33
C ARG A 345 -1.47 -18.69 -0.95
N GLN A 346 -2.42 -19.62 -1.06
CA GLN A 346 -2.54 -20.47 -2.24
C GLN A 346 -2.59 -19.61 -3.52
N GLY A 347 -1.72 -19.94 -4.48
CA GLY A 347 -1.62 -19.25 -5.76
C GLY A 347 -0.80 -17.95 -5.74
N GLN A 348 -0.36 -17.47 -4.57
CA GLN A 348 0.52 -16.31 -4.48
C GLN A 348 1.98 -16.70 -4.64
N VAL A 349 2.72 -15.84 -5.34
CA VAL A 349 4.17 -15.93 -5.48
C VAL A 349 4.78 -14.65 -4.93
N ARG A 350 5.61 -14.79 -3.91
CA ARG A 350 6.46 -13.72 -3.38
C ARG A 350 7.83 -13.92 -3.97
N TYR A 351 8.48 -12.84 -4.37
CA TYR A 351 9.81 -12.92 -4.96
C TYR A 351 10.63 -11.70 -4.60
N LYS A 352 11.95 -11.89 -4.63
CA LYS A 352 12.91 -10.82 -4.43
C LYS A 352 14.18 -11.10 -5.21
N VAL A 353 14.63 -10.06 -5.89
CA VAL A 353 15.88 -10.04 -6.62
C VAL A 353 16.68 -8.85 -6.12
N ALA A 354 17.92 -9.09 -5.70
CA ALA A 354 18.83 -8.04 -5.25
C ALA A 354 20.20 -8.23 -5.89
N ALA A 355 20.82 -7.12 -6.30
CA ALA A 355 22.16 -7.13 -6.87
C ALA A 355 22.92 -5.88 -6.44
N GLY A 356 24.20 -6.01 -6.10
CA GLY A 356 25.02 -4.87 -5.70
C GLY A 356 26.28 -5.25 -4.97
N ARG A 357 26.81 -4.30 -4.19
CA ARG A 357 28.01 -4.45 -3.37
C ARG A 357 27.67 -4.40 -1.89
N PRO A 358 28.12 -5.37 -1.09
CA PRO A 358 28.04 -5.26 0.36
C PRO A 358 28.70 -3.97 0.84
N LEU A 359 28.09 -3.34 1.85
CA LEU A 359 28.68 -2.19 2.53
C LEU A 359 29.39 -2.69 3.78
N TYR A 360 30.66 -2.33 3.91
CA TYR A 360 31.44 -2.58 5.12
C TYR A 360 31.72 -1.25 5.81
N GLY A 361 31.59 -1.26 7.13
CA GLY A 361 31.74 -0.09 7.98
C GLY A 361 30.48 0.19 8.79
N GLY A 362 30.68 0.38 10.09
CA GLY A 362 29.66 0.92 10.98
C GLY A 362 29.45 2.42 10.76
N THR A 363 29.12 3.12 11.84
CA THR A 363 28.86 4.57 11.95
C THR A 363 29.79 5.50 11.14
N HIS A 364 31.06 5.15 10.92
CA HIS A 364 32.09 6.13 10.51
C HIS A 364 32.61 6.03 9.06
N ASN A 365 32.25 5.02 8.25
CA ASN A 365 32.75 4.91 6.86
C ASN A 365 31.96 3.89 6.02
N ASN A 366 30.89 4.32 5.33
CA ASN A 366 30.16 3.47 4.39
C ASN A 366 31.01 3.25 3.12
N SER A 367 31.85 2.23 3.11
CA SER A 367 32.61 1.85 1.92
C SER A 367 31.97 0.62 1.26
N THR A 368 31.80 0.68 -0.06
CA THR A 368 31.44 -0.51 -0.84
C THR A 368 32.63 -1.45 -0.88
N VAL A 369 32.41 -2.70 -0.49
CA VAL A 369 33.45 -3.71 -0.46
C VAL A 369 33.15 -4.76 -1.52
N SER A 370 34.18 -5.16 -2.25
CA SER A 370 34.10 -6.34 -3.13
C SER A 370 33.97 -7.59 -2.27
N PRO A 371 33.30 -8.65 -2.71
CA PRO A 371 32.79 -8.89 -4.07
C PRO A 371 31.34 -8.41 -4.33
N ASP A 372 30.99 -8.28 -5.61
CA ASP A 372 29.60 -8.06 -6.04
C ASP A 372 28.76 -9.30 -5.70
N PHE A 373 27.46 -9.12 -5.44
CA PHE A 373 26.54 -10.24 -5.21
C PHE A 373 25.27 -10.11 -6.05
N LEU A 374 24.66 -11.27 -6.30
CA LEU A 374 23.33 -11.44 -6.87
C LEU A 374 22.55 -12.41 -5.99
N LEU A 375 21.35 -12.01 -5.60
CA LEU A 375 20.40 -12.81 -4.85
C LEU A 375 19.08 -12.90 -5.60
N GLY A 376 18.53 -14.10 -5.65
CA GLY A 376 17.16 -14.36 -6.08
C GLY A 376 16.49 -15.29 -5.10
N GLU A 377 15.32 -14.92 -4.60
CA GLU A 377 14.48 -15.78 -3.76
C GLU A 377 13.02 -15.72 -4.21
N ALA A 378 12.33 -16.84 -4.02
CA ALA A 378 10.90 -16.95 -4.30
C ALA A 378 10.23 -17.88 -3.28
N THR A 379 8.99 -17.53 -2.95
CA THR A 379 8.10 -18.32 -2.10
C THR A 379 6.78 -18.48 -2.83
N TRP A 380 6.35 -19.71 -3.03
CA TRP A 380 5.10 -20.07 -3.71
C TRP A 380 4.15 -20.78 -2.75
N GLY A 381 2.94 -20.22 -2.59
CA GLY A 381 1.85 -20.90 -1.91
C GLY A 381 1.24 -21.98 -2.80
N ALA A 382 1.86 -23.17 -2.84
CA ALA A 382 1.44 -24.27 -3.68
C ALA A 382 0.04 -24.80 -3.29
N PHE A 383 -0.25 -24.88 -1.98
CA PHE A 383 -1.52 -25.37 -1.44
C PHE A 383 -2.01 -24.48 -0.29
N ASN A 384 -3.29 -24.61 0.10
CA ASN A 384 -3.91 -23.80 1.17
C ASN A 384 -3.09 -23.71 2.47
N ASN A 385 -2.41 -24.79 2.84
CA ASN A 385 -1.63 -24.88 4.08
C ASN A 385 -0.14 -25.20 3.83
N THR A 386 0.33 -25.11 2.58
CA THR A 386 1.70 -25.50 2.24
C THR A 386 2.31 -24.52 1.26
N SER A 387 3.46 -23.97 1.64
CA SER A 387 4.27 -23.08 0.84
C SER A 387 5.63 -23.70 0.58
N LEU A 388 6.12 -23.55 -0.64
CA LEU A 388 7.47 -23.92 -1.04
C LEU A 388 8.28 -22.64 -1.14
N TYR A 389 9.49 -22.62 -0.61
CA TYR A 389 10.38 -21.47 -0.73
C TYR A 389 11.77 -21.90 -1.13
N GLY A 390 12.44 -21.03 -1.86
CA GLY A 390 13.77 -21.29 -2.37
C GLY A 390 14.50 -20.00 -2.69
N GLY A 391 15.81 -20.04 -2.56
CA GLY A 391 16.64 -18.91 -2.90
C GLY A 391 18.07 -19.30 -3.20
N LEU A 392 18.72 -18.44 -3.95
CA LEU A 392 20.12 -18.52 -4.34
C LEU A 392 20.76 -17.17 -4.09
N ILE A 393 21.92 -17.17 -3.45
CA ILE A 393 22.82 -16.02 -3.39
C ILE A 393 24.18 -16.45 -3.91
N ALA A 394 24.71 -15.69 -4.85
CA ALA A 394 26.02 -15.91 -5.43
C ALA A 394 26.79 -14.59 -5.46
N SER A 395 28.09 -14.69 -5.25
CA SER A 395 29.00 -13.57 -5.32
C SER A 395 30.04 -13.79 -6.42
N THR A 396 30.64 -12.70 -6.91
CA THR A 396 31.79 -12.77 -7.83
C THR A 396 33.06 -13.30 -7.16
N GLY A 397 33.09 -13.35 -5.81
CA GLY A 397 34.09 -14.09 -5.05
C GLY A 397 33.66 -15.54 -4.78
N ASP A 398 34.05 -16.07 -3.62
CA ASP A 398 33.91 -17.49 -3.29
C ASP A 398 32.63 -17.85 -2.52
N TYR A 399 31.70 -16.90 -2.36
CA TYR A 399 30.47 -17.14 -1.61
C TYR A 399 29.31 -17.52 -2.53
N ARG A 400 28.81 -18.75 -2.36
CA ARG A 400 27.57 -19.25 -2.99
C ARG A 400 26.77 -20.02 -1.96
N SER A 401 25.49 -19.71 -1.85
CA SER A 401 24.57 -20.39 -0.93
C SER A 401 23.23 -20.62 -1.60
N ALA A 402 22.72 -21.83 -1.41
CA ALA A 402 21.42 -22.25 -1.88
C ALA A 402 20.58 -22.72 -0.70
N ALA A 403 19.30 -22.36 -0.71
CA ALA A 403 18.36 -22.79 0.31
C ALA A 403 17.05 -23.18 -0.37
N LEU A 404 16.50 -24.30 0.07
CA LEU A 404 15.20 -24.81 -0.34
C LEU A 404 14.47 -25.30 0.91
N GLY A 405 13.17 -25.05 0.99
CA GLY A 405 12.38 -25.51 2.11
C GLY A 405 10.89 -25.51 1.85
N ILE A 406 10.19 -26.13 2.80
CA ILE A 406 8.73 -26.28 2.79
C ILE A 406 8.22 -25.70 4.10
N GLY A 407 7.26 -24.78 4.02
CA GLY A 407 6.51 -24.26 5.16
C GLY A 407 5.12 -24.89 5.18
N GLN A 408 4.73 -25.50 6.30
CA GLN A 408 3.40 -26.05 6.49
C GLN A 408 2.66 -25.38 7.66
N ASN A 409 1.43 -24.93 7.43
CA ASN A 409 0.54 -24.46 8.48
C ASN A 409 -0.19 -25.66 9.10
N MET A 410 0.10 -25.95 10.37
CA MET A 410 -0.44 -27.11 11.09
C MET A 410 -1.80 -26.88 11.76
N GLY A 411 -2.39 -25.68 11.62
CA GLY A 411 -3.73 -25.38 12.15
C GLY A 411 -3.88 -25.73 13.65
N ALA A 412 -4.91 -26.53 13.99
CA ALA A 412 -5.20 -26.93 15.37
C ALA A 412 -4.12 -27.82 16.00
N ALA A 413 -3.44 -28.68 15.23
CA ALA A 413 -2.36 -29.54 15.74
C ALA A 413 -1.14 -28.72 16.19
N GLY A 414 -0.89 -27.57 15.57
CA GLY A 414 0.14 -26.61 16.00
C GLY A 414 -0.16 -25.99 17.37
N ARG A 415 -1.44 -25.76 17.71
CA ARG A 415 -1.86 -25.28 19.04
C ARG A 415 -1.61 -26.31 20.15
N SER A 416 -1.65 -27.60 19.81
CA SER A 416 -1.43 -28.70 20.77
C SER A 416 0.04 -28.93 21.09
N VAL A 417 0.96 -28.59 20.18
CA VAL A 417 2.42 -28.69 20.37
C VAL A 417 2.96 -27.55 21.23
N CYS A 418 2.33 -26.37 21.21
CA CYS A 418 2.60 -25.27 22.14
C CYS A 418 1.83 -25.46 23.46
N GLY A 419 2.35 -26.29 24.37
CA GLY A 419 1.73 -26.57 25.67
C GLY A 419 1.48 -25.32 26.55
N ARG A 420 0.33 -25.32 27.24
CA ARG A 420 -0.08 -24.58 28.47
C ARG A 420 0.76 -23.37 28.94
N HIS A 421 0.98 -22.34 28.12
CA HIS A 421 1.32 -21.00 28.62
C HIS A 421 0.53 -19.90 27.88
N PRO A 422 -0.18 -18.99 28.58
CA PRO A 422 -1.19 -18.13 27.94
C PRO A 422 -0.65 -16.99 27.07
N PHE A 423 0.67 -16.82 26.93
CA PHE A 423 1.25 -15.58 26.38
C PHE A 423 2.12 -15.76 25.12
N ARG A 424 2.18 -16.94 24.51
CA ARG A 424 2.94 -17.16 23.26
C ARG A 424 2.25 -18.14 22.33
N CYS A 425 1.34 -17.63 21.51
CA CYS A 425 0.77 -18.39 20.39
C CYS A 425 0.78 -17.53 19.12
N ALA A 426 1.94 -17.44 18.47
CA ALA A 426 1.97 -17.27 17.02
C ALA A 426 1.82 -18.66 16.39
N ALA A 427 1.04 -18.78 15.31
CA ALA A 427 0.75 -20.04 14.65
C ALA A 427 2.02 -20.88 14.45
N ALA A 428 2.06 -22.09 15.04
CA ALA A 428 3.19 -23.00 14.87
C ALA A 428 3.24 -23.47 13.41
N ALA A 429 4.21 -22.96 12.66
CA ALA A 429 4.58 -23.43 11.34
C ALA A 429 5.90 -24.20 11.46
N ARG A 430 5.95 -25.41 10.90
CA ARG A 430 7.20 -26.15 10.76
C ARG A 430 7.80 -25.78 9.41
N ALA A 431 9.02 -25.27 9.43
CA ALA A 431 9.83 -24.99 8.24
C ALA A 431 11.07 -25.88 8.32
N GLU A 432 11.23 -26.77 7.34
CA GLU A 432 12.47 -27.53 7.15
C GLU A 432 13.21 -26.94 5.96
N ALA A 433 14.44 -26.49 6.20
CA ALA A 433 15.30 -25.91 5.19
C ALA A 433 16.57 -26.76 5.04
N VAL A 434 16.92 -27.11 3.81
CA VAL A 434 18.26 -27.64 3.49
C VAL A 434 19.09 -26.47 2.98
N ARG A 435 20.09 -26.05 3.76
CA ARG A 435 21.04 -25.00 3.38
C ARG A 435 22.31 -25.67 2.88
N LEU A 436 22.59 -25.53 1.59
CA LEU A 436 23.83 -25.99 0.97
C LEU A 436 24.75 -24.78 0.80
N GLN A 437 25.75 -24.68 1.67
CA GLN A 437 26.86 -23.75 1.54
C GLN A 437 28.02 -24.53 0.97
N LEU A 438 28.44 -24.21 -0.26
CA LEU A 438 29.54 -24.89 -0.94
C LEU A 438 30.83 -24.08 -0.74
N PRO A 439 31.72 -24.44 0.20
CA PRO A 439 33.09 -23.94 0.17
C PRO A 439 33.81 -24.64 -1.00
N TYR A 440 34.30 -23.87 -1.97
CA TYR A 440 35.16 -24.45 -3.00
C TYR A 440 36.56 -24.66 -2.40
N GLN A 441 36.83 -25.86 -1.86
CA GLN A 441 38.20 -26.34 -1.78
C GLN A 441 38.65 -26.65 -3.21
N LEU A 442 39.57 -25.84 -3.72
CA LEU A 442 40.35 -26.15 -4.91
C LEU A 442 40.88 -27.58 -4.77
N CYS A 443 40.38 -28.48 -5.63
CA CYS A 443 41.09 -29.69 -5.99
C CYS A 443 42.39 -29.27 -6.67
N GLN A 444 43.44 -29.02 -5.88
CA GLN A 444 44.81 -29.19 -6.34
C GLN A 444 45.05 -30.70 -6.39
N ASN A 445 45.20 -31.25 -7.60
CA ASN A 445 45.97 -32.45 -7.84
C ASN A 445 46.57 -32.36 -9.25
N VAL A 446 47.91 -32.34 -9.23
CA VAL A 446 48.92 -32.84 -10.20
C VAL A 446 48.57 -32.84 -11.68
#